data_AF-A0A975ET98-F1
#
_entry.id   AF-A0A975ET98-F1
#
_cell.length_a   1.000
_cell.length_b   1.000
_cell.length_c   1.000
_cell.angle_alpha   90.00
_cell.angle_beta   90.00
_cell.angle_gamma   90.00
#
_symmetry.space_group_name_H-M   'P 1'
#
loop_
_entity.id
_entity.type
_entity.pdbx_description
1 polymer ?
#
loop_
_entity_poly.entity_id
_entity_poly.type
_entity_poly.pdbx_seq_one_letter_code
_entity_poly.pdbx_strand_id
1 'polypeptide(L)'
;MESVAAKPAKLKHTYLLLATFLITNFLFFIDEGYFNLNWMKHWGNWVMFGIYFLFIYLGQFAFTALAWRFDRTPLAYLFGITMGTFIGAGGLILILLS
;
A
#
# COMPACT_ATOMS: atom_id res chain seq x y z
N MET A 1 -30.89 -28.58 10.59
CA MET A 1 -29.46 -28.21 10.59
C MET A 1 -29.39 -26.73 10.29
N GLU A 2 -29.33 -25.88 11.31
CA GLU A 2 -29.09 -24.46 11.13
C GLU A 2 -27.68 -24.28 10.59
N SER A 3 -27.53 -23.63 9.44
CA SER A 3 -26.20 -23.29 8.95
C SER A 3 -25.60 -22.28 9.92
N VAL A 4 -24.49 -22.65 10.55
CA VAL A 4 -23.72 -21.74 11.39
C VAL A 4 -23.21 -20.64 10.47
N ALA A 5 -23.90 -19.49 10.46
CA ALA A 5 -23.55 -18.37 9.61
C ALA A 5 -22.10 -17.97 9.90
N ALA A 6 -21.21 -18.20 8.93
CA ALA A 6 -19.81 -17.84 9.04
C ALA A 6 -19.69 -16.32 9.24
N LYS A 7 -19.00 -15.91 10.31
CA LYS A 7 -18.77 -14.50 10.62
C LYS A 7 -18.13 -13.79 9.42
N PRO A 8 -18.62 -12.62 8.98
CA PRO A 8 -18.08 -11.94 7.83
C PRO A 8 -16.60 -11.61 8.07
N ALA A 9 -15.75 -11.99 7.11
CA ALA A 9 -14.33 -11.65 7.12
C ALA A 9 -14.17 -10.12 7.13
N LYS A 10 -13.40 -9.60 8.09
CA LYS A 10 -13.11 -8.16 8.22
C LYS A 10 -11.82 -7.77 7.51
N LEU A 11 -11.75 -6.54 7.01
CA LEU A 11 -10.59 -6.05 6.25
C LEU A 11 -9.41 -6.01 7.21
N LYS A 12 -8.36 -6.75 6.87
CA LYS A 12 -7.16 -6.81 7.67
C LYS A 12 -6.22 -5.70 7.21
N HIS A 13 -6.44 -4.51 7.75
CA HIS A 13 -5.61 -3.33 7.50
C HIS A 13 -4.12 -3.58 7.77
N THR A 14 -3.79 -4.48 8.69
CA THR A 14 -2.41 -4.88 8.99
C THR A 14 -1.65 -5.35 7.74
N TYR A 15 -2.28 -6.09 6.82
CA TYR A 15 -1.61 -6.54 5.60
C TYR A 15 -1.31 -5.39 4.65
N LEU A 16 -2.24 -4.44 4.53
CA LEU A 16 -2.06 -3.25 3.68
C LEU A 16 -0.99 -2.32 4.24
N LEU A 17 -0.99 -2.10 5.56
CA LEU A 17 0.04 -1.29 6.22
C LEU A 17 1.43 -1.92 6.10
N LEU A 18 1.55 -3.23 6.29
CA LEU A 18 2.82 -3.94 6.12
C LEU A 18 3.29 -3.88 4.65
N ALA A 19 2.41 -4.11 3.69
CA ALA A 19 2.73 -4.02 2.27
C ALA A 19 3.18 -2.59 1.90
N THR A 20 2.41 -1.58 2.31
CA THR A 20 2.75 -0.16 2.11
C THR A 20 4.12 0.17 2.71
N PHE A 21 4.40 -0.29 3.94
CA PHE A 21 5.69 -0.06 4.60
C PHE A 21 6.85 -0.66 3.80
N LEU A 22 6.74 -1.93 3.40
CA LEU A 22 7.78 -2.62 2.64
C LEU A 22 7.99 -1.98 1.26
N ILE A 23 6.92 -1.65 0.56
CA ILE A 23 6.98 -1.01 -0.75
C ILE A 23 7.60 0.39 -0.66
N THR A 24 7.18 1.20 0.32
CA THR A 24 7.71 2.57 0.47
C THR A 24 9.20 2.53 0.81
N ASN A 25 9.62 1.62 1.70
CA ASN A 25 11.05 1.41 1.97
C ASN A 25 11.80 0.95 0.71
N PHE A 26 11.21 0.06 -0.08
CA PHE A 26 11.80 -0.40 -1.34
C PHE A 26 11.94 0.71 -2.38
N LEU A 27 10.99 1.64 -2.47
CA LEU A 27 11.08 2.79 -3.35
C LEU A 27 12.21 3.75 -2.92
N PHE A 28 12.30 4.06 -1.62
CA PHE A 28 13.37 4.90 -1.07
C PHE A 28 14.75 4.26 -1.24
N PHE A 29 14.80 2.95 -1.09
CA PHE A 29 15.98 2.15 -1.36
C PHE A 29 16.44 2.29 -2.82
N ILE A 30 15.51 2.25 -3.79
CA ILE A 30 15.82 2.46 -5.21
C ILE A 30 16.29 3.89 -5.45
N ASP A 31 15.61 4.87 -4.86
CA ASP A 31 15.90 6.30 -5.05
C ASP A 31 17.31 6.69 -4.56
N GLU A 32 17.75 6.15 -3.42
CA GLU A 32 19.11 6.42 -2.90
C GLU A 32 20.20 5.64 -3.65
N GLY A 33 19.87 4.56 -4.35
CA GLY A 33 20.83 3.75 -5.08
C GLY A 33 21.84 2.97 -4.22
N TYR A 34 21.66 2.94 -2.89
CA TYR A 34 22.53 2.23 -1.95
C TYR A 34 21.77 1.20 -1.12
N PHE A 35 22.43 0.08 -0.79
CA PHE A 35 21.85 -0.97 0.05
C PHE A 35 21.80 -0.62 1.55
N ASN A 36 21.39 0.60 1.92
CA ASN A 36 21.39 1.08 3.30
C ASN A 36 20.15 1.96 3.61
N LEU A 37 19.98 2.31 4.90
CA LEU A 37 18.86 3.15 5.39
C LEU A 37 19.30 4.59 5.63
N ASN A 38 20.16 5.13 4.76
CA ASN A 38 20.68 6.49 4.94
C ASN A 38 19.59 7.55 4.81
N TRP A 39 18.50 7.28 4.09
CA TRP A 39 17.37 8.20 3.97
C TRP A 39 16.82 8.63 5.33
N MET A 40 16.88 7.75 6.32
CA MET A 40 16.39 8.04 7.67
C MET A 40 17.21 9.12 8.41
N LYS A 41 18.41 9.46 7.93
CA LYS A 41 19.27 10.49 8.53
C LYS A 41 18.81 11.90 8.22
N HIS A 42 18.03 12.09 7.14
CA HIS A 42 17.60 13.39 6.68
C HIS A 42 16.11 13.60 6.97
N TRP A 43 15.79 14.65 7.74
CA TRP A 43 14.40 14.97 8.09
C TRP A 43 13.48 15.16 6.87
N GLY A 44 14.00 15.76 5.80
CA GLY A 44 13.22 15.94 4.55
C GLY A 44 12.75 14.61 3.94
N ASN A 45 13.54 13.54 4.07
CA ASN A 45 13.21 12.23 3.54
C ASN A 45 12.08 11.57 4.35
N TRP A 46 11.96 11.87 5.65
CA TRP A 46 10.82 11.41 6.46
C TRP A 46 9.50 12.03 6.01
N VAL A 47 9.53 13.31 5.59
CA VAL A 47 8.35 13.97 5.03
C VAL A 47 7.94 13.30 3.72
N MET A 48 8.90 13.08 2.82
CA MET A 48 8.63 12.37 1.56
C MET A 48 8.14 10.94 1.81
N PHE A 49 8.74 10.23 2.78
CA PHE A 49 8.32 8.88 3.16
C PHE A 49 6.85 8.89 3.60
N GLY A 50 6.46 9.83 4.45
CA GLY A 50 5.07 9.98 4.89
C GLY A 50 4.10 10.22 3.73
N ILE A 51 4.48 11.06 2.76
CA ILE A 51 3.68 11.34 1.57
C ILE A 51 3.55 10.07 0.71
N TYR A 52 4.64 9.41 0.34
CA TYR A 52 4.61 8.16 -0.43
C TYR A 52 3.79 7.09 0.29
N PHE A 53 4.03 6.89 1.58
CA PHE A 53 3.33 5.92 2.40
C PHE A 53 1.81 6.18 2.38
N LEU A 54 1.39 7.44 2.55
CA LEU A 54 -0.02 7.80 2.55
C LEU A 54 -0.68 7.52 1.19
N PHE A 55 -0.10 7.99 0.09
CA PHE A 55 -0.67 7.80 -1.25
C PHE A 55 -0.73 6.33 -1.67
N ILE A 56 0.33 5.56 -1.39
CA ILE A 56 0.35 4.12 -1.64
C ILE A 56 -0.69 3.41 -0.80
N TYR A 57 -0.78 3.73 0.51
CA TYR A 57 -1.78 3.12 1.39
C TYR A 57 -3.20 3.40 0.92
N LEU A 58 -3.51 4.65 0.56
CA LEU A 58 -4.84 5.04 0.08
C LEU A 58 -5.18 4.33 -1.23
N GLY A 59 -4.22 4.19 -2.15
CA GLY A 59 -4.37 3.40 -3.37
C GLY A 59 -4.68 1.94 -3.05
N GLN A 60 -3.86 1.29 -2.22
CA GLN A 60 -4.06 -0.10 -1.81
C GLN A 60 -5.41 -0.29 -1.11
N PHE A 61 -5.75 0.58 -0.17
CA PHE A 61 -7.02 0.54 0.54
C PHE A 61 -8.22 0.67 -0.40
N ALA A 62 -8.21 1.65 -1.31
CA ALA A 62 -9.29 1.87 -2.26
C ALA A 62 -9.50 0.67 -3.18
N PHE A 63 -8.42 0.12 -3.75
CA PHE A 63 -8.51 -1.02 -4.66
C PHE A 63 -8.83 -2.32 -3.95
N THR A 64 -8.29 -2.57 -2.75
CA THR A 64 -8.69 -3.75 -1.95
C THR A 64 -10.15 -3.63 -1.51
N ALA A 65 -10.61 -2.46 -1.07
CA ALA A 65 -12.01 -2.24 -0.70
C ALA A 65 -12.96 -2.42 -1.88
N LEU A 66 -12.54 -2.02 -3.09
CA LEU A 66 -13.29 -2.25 -4.33
C LEU A 66 -13.32 -3.74 -4.70
N ALA A 67 -12.16 -4.41 -4.72
CA ALA A 67 -12.06 -5.84 -5.03
C ALA A 67 -12.89 -6.70 -4.06
N TRP A 68 -12.93 -6.30 -2.78
CA TRP A 68 -13.74 -6.92 -1.75
C TRP A 68 -15.25 -6.83 -1.92
N ARG A 69 -15.75 -5.97 -2.81
CA ARG A 69 -17.16 -5.97 -3.20
C ARG A 69 -17.51 -7.18 -4.06
N PHE A 70 -16.53 -7.74 -4.76
CA PHE A 70 -16.71 -8.87 -5.68
C PHE A 70 -16.25 -10.19 -5.06
N ASP A 71 -15.11 -10.19 -4.40
CA ASP A 71 -14.52 -11.40 -3.83
C ASP A 71 -13.76 -11.11 -2.53
N ARG A 72 -13.92 -11.96 -1.52
CA ARG A 72 -13.26 -11.88 -0.21
C ARG A 72 -12.07 -12.84 -0.09
N THR A 73 -11.61 -13.41 -1.19
CA THR A 73 -10.43 -14.28 -1.25
C THR A 73 -9.11 -13.50 -1.06
N PRO A 74 -8.00 -14.22 -0.77
CA PRO A 74 -6.66 -13.63 -0.78
C PRO A 74 -6.27 -12.98 -2.12
N LEU A 75 -6.84 -13.42 -3.25
CA LEU A 75 -6.62 -12.84 -4.56
C LEU A 75 -7.08 -11.37 -4.63
N ALA A 76 -8.17 -11.03 -3.95
CA ALA A 76 -8.63 -9.64 -3.86
C ALA A 76 -7.64 -8.73 -3.10
N TYR A 77 -6.94 -9.27 -2.10
CA TYR A 77 -5.84 -8.56 -1.43
C TYR A 77 -4.66 -8.36 -2.36
N LEU A 78 -4.20 -9.41 -3.05
CA LEU A 78 -3.09 -9.33 -3.98
C LEU A 78 -3.37 -8.31 -5.10
N PHE A 79 -4.57 -8.38 -5.69
CA PHE A 79 -5.01 -7.42 -6.70
C PHE A 79 -5.04 -5.99 -6.17
N GLY A 80 -5.61 -5.79 -4.97
CA GLY A 80 -5.69 -4.46 -4.38
C GLY A 80 -4.32 -3.88 -4.02
N ILE A 81 -3.39 -4.71 -3.53
CA ILE A 81 -2.02 -4.31 -3.24
C ILE A 81 -1.29 -3.94 -4.53
N THR A 82 -1.36 -4.75 -5.59
CA THR A 82 -0.64 -4.48 -6.83
C THR A 82 -1.20 -3.26 -7.55
N MET A 83 -2.50 -3.24 -7.84
CA MET A 83 -3.13 -2.13 -8.55
C MET A 83 -3.09 -0.83 -7.74
N GLY A 84 -3.36 -0.93 -6.43
CA GLY A 84 -3.32 0.22 -5.54
C GLY A 84 -1.92 0.81 -5.40
N THR A 85 -0.86 -0.01 -5.48
CA THR A 85 0.51 0.48 -5.49
C THR A 85 0.84 1.23 -6.77
N PHE A 86 0.52 0.66 -7.95
CA PHE A 86 0.78 1.32 -9.23
C PHE A 86 0.04 2.66 -9.35
N ILE A 87 -1.23 2.70 -8.95
CA ILE A 87 -2.03 3.92 -9.00
C ILE A 87 -1.62 4.91 -7.91
N GLY A 88 -1.37 4.44 -6.69
CA GLY A 88 -0.97 5.31 -5.57
C GLY A 88 0.41 5.95 -5.80
N ALA A 89 1.41 5.15 -6.13
CA ALA A 89 2.76 5.65 -6.42
C ALA A 89 2.79 6.43 -7.75
N GLY A 90 2.20 5.89 -8.82
CA GLY A 90 2.16 6.54 -10.13
C GLY A 90 1.40 7.87 -10.11
N GLY A 91 0.25 7.92 -9.42
CA GLY A 91 -0.51 9.14 -9.22
C GLY A 91 0.27 10.20 -8.46
N LEU A 92 0.97 9.81 -7.39
CA LEU A 92 1.86 10.72 -6.67
C LEU A 92 2.99 11.25 -7.57
N ILE A 93 3.65 10.37 -8.33
CA ILE A 93 4.73 10.77 -9.26
C ILE A 93 4.20 11.77 -10.30
N LEU A 94 3.02 11.53 -10.87
CA LEU A 94 2.41 12.46 -11.83
C LEU A 94 2.13 13.84 -11.20
N ILE A 95 1.65 13.88 -9.96
CA ILE A 95 1.42 15.12 -9.22
C ILE A 95 2.74 15.86 -8.94
N LEU A 96 3.82 15.14 -8.66
CA LEU A 96 5.13 15.76 -8.40
C LEU A 96 5.81 16.28 -9.67
N LEU A 97 5.43 15.76 -10.85
CA LEU A 97 5.99 16.15 -12.15
C LEU A 97 5.16 17.21 -12.90
N SER A 98 3.95 17.52 -12.44
CA SER A 98 3.06 18.55 -13.01
C SER A 98 3.36 19.93 -12.47
#